data_AF-A0A2G2H7V8-F1
#
_entry.id   AF-A0A2G2H7V8-F1
#
_cell.length_a   1.000
_cell.length_b   1.000
_cell.length_c   1.000
_cell.angle_alpha   90.00
_cell.angle_beta   90.00
_cell.angle_gamma   90.00
#
_symmetry.space_group_name_H-M   'P 1'
#
loop_
_entity.id
_entity.type
_entity.pdbx_description
1 polymer ?
#
loop_
_entity_poly.entity_id
_entity_poly.type
_entity_poly.pdbx_seq_one_letter_code
_entity_poly.pdbx_strand_id
1 'polypeptide(L)'
;MNIPLIKIRNFKNFIDASSSLKEEEGNNIYLIITAIESYYEFVSESLIHGTSRSKTQFKLLQELEATKVITFDEFKIMDETRKLKNDLTHRLDFLPDLNTYHNFNNNCKIENIQKPSDEKDQAAVLKALTYSLVSAYKSIDKKLFPLVEKELS
;
A
#
# COMPACT_ATOMS: atom_id res chain seq x y z
N MET A 1 15.41 -10.91 -19.64
CA MET A 1 14.58 -10.81 -18.41
C MET A 1 14.89 -9.49 -17.73
N ASN A 2 13.93 -8.57 -17.65
CA ASN A 2 14.10 -7.31 -16.93
C ASN A 2 13.94 -7.57 -15.42
N ILE A 3 15.05 -7.54 -14.67
CA ILE A 3 15.12 -7.84 -13.22
C ILE A 3 14.17 -6.93 -12.41
N PRO A 4 14.15 -5.59 -12.63
CA PRO A 4 13.15 -4.69 -12.08
C PRO A 4 11.69 -5.18 -12.20
N LEU A 5 11.26 -5.56 -13.41
CA LEU A 5 9.88 -6.00 -13.65
C LEU A 5 9.53 -7.28 -12.87
N ILE A 6 10.47 -8.22 -12.75
CA ILE A 6 10.28 -9.45 -11.96
C ILE A 6 10.10 -9.13 -10.48
N LYS A 7 10.89 -8.22 -9.92
CA LYS A 7 10.75 -7.80 -8.52
C LYS A 7 9.36 -7.22 -8.26
N ILE A 8 8.90 -6.33 -9.13
CA ILE A 8 7.57 -5.70 -9.02
C ILE A 8 6.47 -6.75 -9.10
N ARG A 9 6.56 -7.71 -10.04
CA ARG A 9 5.63 -8.85 -10.14
C ARG A 9 5.62 -9.71 -8.88
N ASN A 10 6.78 -9.97 -8.27
CA ASN A 10 6.85 -10.76 -7.05
C ASN A 10 6.14 -10.07 -5.87
N PHE A 11 6.34 -8.76 -5.68
CA PHE A 11 5.60 -8.00 -4.66
C PHE A 11 4.10 -8.02 -4.94
N LYS A 12 3.70 -7.74 -6.19
CA LYS A 12 2.30 -7.79 -6.59
C LYS A 12 1.65 -9.14 -6.28
N ASN A 13 2.29 -10.22 -6.72
CA ASN A 13 1.79 -11.58 -6.50
C ASN A 13 1.69 -11.91 -5.01
N PHE A 14 2.66 -11.48 -4.20
CA PHE A 14 2.61 -11.65 -2.75
C PHE A 14 1.43 -10.91 -2.12
N ILE A 15 1.23 -9.63 -2.47
CA ILE A 15 0.12 -8.82 -1.93
C ILE A 15 -1.23 -9.40 -2.37
N ASP A 16 -1.37 -9.77 -3.64
CA ASP A 16 -2.61 -10.34 -4.18
C ASP A 16 -2.93 -11.69 -3.50
N ALA A 17 -1.93 -12.56 -3.30
CA ALA A 17 -2.09 -13.80 -2.56
C ALA A 17 -2.46 -13.56 -1.09
N SER A 18 -1.83 -12.59 -0.43
CA SER A 18 -2.05 -12.29 1.00
C SER A 18 -3.50 -11.97 1.33
N SER A 19 -4.23 -11.38 0.38
CA SER A 19 -5.66 -11.06 0.52
C SER A 19 -6.59 -12.28 0.63
N SER A 20 -6.06 -13.47 0.35
CA SER A 20 -6.78 -14.75 0.40
C SER A 20 -6.31 -15.68 1.52
N LEU A 21 -5.27 -15.29 2.27
CA LEU A 21 -4.67 -16.08 3.34
C LEU A 21 -5.41 -15.86 4.68
N LYS A 22 -5.39 -16.86 5.55
CA LYS A 22 -5.75 -16.68 6.97
C LYS A 22 -4.65 -15.90 7.70
N GLU A 23 -4.96 -15.27 8.84
CA GLU A 23 -3.97 -14.50 9.64
C GLU A 23 -2.74 -15.36 10.00
N GLU A 24 -2.97 -16.61 10.39
CA GLU A 24 -1.93 -17.59 10.74
C GLU A 24 -1.02 -17.98 9.56
N GLU A 25 -1.44 -17.70 8.33
CA GLU A 25 -0.80 -18.12 7.08
C GLU A 25 -0.09 -16.96 6.36
N GLY A 26 -0.09 -15.75 6.94
CA GLY A 26 0.59 -14.58 6.37
C GLY A 26 -0.31 -13.38 6.09
N ASN A 27 -1.58 -13.40 6.49
CA ASN A 27 -2.43 -12.20 6.50
C ASN A 27 -2.10 -11.33 7.72
N ASN A 28 -0.86 -10.83 7.75
CA ASN A 28 -0.33 -9.95 8.77
C ASN A 28 -0.19 -8.54 8.18
N ILE A 29 -0.87 -7.56 8.79
CA ILE A 29 -0.90 -6.19 8.29
C ILE A 29 0.52 -5.59 8.12
N TYR A 30 1.47 -5.95 8.98
CA TYR A 30 2.85 -5.44 8.92
C TYR A 30 3.60 -5.91 7.69
N LEU A 31 3.44 -7.19 7.35
CA LEU A 31 4.04 -7.74 6.14
C LEU A 31 3.38 -7.16 4.90
N ILE A 32 2.05 -7.07 4.91
CA ILE A 32 1.27 -6.55 3.78
C ILE A 32 1.58 -5.08 3.54
N ILE A 33 1.57 -4.24 4.57
CA ILE A 33 1.83 -2.81 4.44
C ILE A 33 3.27 -2.54 3.98
N THR A 34 4.24 -3.30 4.47
CA THR A 34 5.65 -3.19 4.04
C THR A 34 5.80 -3.63 2.59
N ALA A 35 5.10 -4.68 2.17
CA ALA A 35 5.11 -5.14 0.78
C ALA A 35 4.47 -4.12 -0.17
N ILE A 36 3.33 -3.53 0.20
CA ILE A 36 2.66 -2.47 -0.57
C ILE A 36 3.55 -1.23 -0.66
N GLU A 37 4.15 -0.81 0.45
CA GLU A 37 5.04 0.34 0.49
C GLU A 37 6.27 0.13 -0.42
N SER A 38 6.88 -1.06 -0.35
CA SER A 38 8.01 -1.44 -1.21
C SER A 38 7.59 -1.49 -2.68
N TYR A 39 6.40 -2.03 -2.97
CA TYR A 39 5.83 -2.01 -4.32
C TYR A 39 5.71 -0.58 -4.83
N TYR A 40 5.13 0.34 -4.05
CA TYR A 40 5.02 1.76 -4.41
C TYR A 40 6.36 2.42 -4.68
N GLU A 41 7.39 2.12 -3.89
CA GLU A 41 8.74 2.61 -4.13
C GLU A 41 9.28 2.12 -5.48
N PHE A 42 9.27 0.81 -5.74
CA PHE A 42 9.82 0.25 -6.97
C PHE A 42 9.07 0.70 -8.24
N VAL A 43 7.74 0.80 -8.20
CA VAL A 43 6.99 1.34 -9.34
C VAL A 43 7.29 2.82 -9.55
N SER A 44 7.45 3.61 -8.48
CA SER A 44 7.82 5.03 -8.59
C SER A 44 9.19 5.20 -9.22
N GLU A 45 10.20 4.46 -8.74
CA GLU A 45 11.56 4.49 -9.30
C GLU A 45 11.61 4.06 -10.77
N SER A 46 10.72 3.17 -11.19
CA SER A 46 10.66 2.69 -12.58
C SER A 46 10.02 3.71 -13.52
N LEU A 47 9.07 4.51 -13.02
CA LEU A 47 8.32 5.49 -13.82
C LEU A 47 8.96 6.89 -13.81
N ILE A 48 9.82 7.19 -12.84
CA ILE A 48 10.52 8.47 -12.77
C ILE A 48 11.93 8.32 -13.35
N HIS A 49 12.14 8.84 -14.55
CA HIS A 49 13.48 8.83 -15.16
C HIS A 49 14.42 9.82 -14.46
N GLY A 50 15.61 9.35 -14.07
CA GLY A 50 16.70 10.21 -13.59
C GLY A 50 16.66 10.54 -12.09
N THR A 51 15.83 9.88 -11.29
CA THR A 51 15.88 10.00 -9.83
C THR A 51 17.17 9.41 -9.24
N SER A 52 17.86 10.17 -8.39
CA SER A 52 18.90 9.57 -7.54
C SER A 52 18.24 8.60 -6.56
N ARG A 53 18.87 7.44 -6.34
CA ARG A 53 18.46 6.39 -5.36
C ARG A 53 18.42 6.84 -3.89
N SER A 54 18.46 8.15 -3.63
CA SER A 54 18.56 8.74 -2.29
C SER A 54 17.35 9.60 -1.92
N LYS A 55 16.28 9.61 -2.72
CA LYS A 55 15.05 10.32 -2.36
C LYS A 55 14.30 9.52 -1.31
N THR A 56 13.75 10.22 -0.31
CA THR A 56 12.83 9.60 0.64
C THR A 56 11.56 9.17 -0.11
N GLN A 57 10.90 8.11 0.37
CA GLN A 57 9.71 7.59 -0.29
C GLN A 57 8.65 8.68 -0.52
N PHE A 58 8.40 9.53 0.46
CA PHE A 58 7.47 10.66 0.33
C PHE A 58 7.82 11.57 -0.88
N LYS A 59 9.10 11.85 -1.13
CA LYS A 59 9.53 12.66 -2.28
C LYS A 59 9.29 11.97 -3.61
N LEU A 60 9.46 10.64 -3.68
CA LEU A 60 9.14 9.86 -4.88
C LEU A 60 7.64 9.94 -5.20
N LEU A 61 6.79 9.80 -4.18
CA LEU A 61 5.34 9.93 -4.35
C LEU A 61 4.93 11.33 -4.82
N GLN A 62 5.52 12.37 -4.24
CA GLN A 62 5.28 13.76 -4.68
C GLN A 62 5.70 13.99 -6.14
N GLU A 63 6.77 13.34 -6.58
CA GLU A 63 7.25 13.47 -7.96
C GLU A 63 6.36 12.73 -8.96
N LEU A 64 5.80 11.57 -8.60
CA LEU A 64 4.76 10.91 -9.40
C LEU A 64 3.52 11.79 -9.59
N GLU A 65 3.11 12.51 -8.54
CA GLU A 65 1.97 13.42 -8.59
C GLU A 65 2.30 14.66 -9.43
N ALA A 66 3.48 15.27 -9.22
CA ALA A 66 3.93 16.44 -9.98
C ALA A 66 4.08 16.14 -11.49
N THR A 67 4.49 14.92 -11.83
CA THR A 67 4.59 14.44 -13.23
C THR A 67 3.25 13.98 -13.81
N LYS A 68 2.17 14.04 -13.01
CA LYS A 68 0.79 13.64 -13.37
C LYS A 68 0.64 12.17 -13.77
N VAL A 69 1.59 11.32 -13.37
CA VAL A 69 1.46 9.86 -13.49
C VAL A 69 0.33 9.38 -12.59
N ILE A 70 0.23 9.97 -11.39
CA ILE A 70 -0.87 9.76 -10.45
C ILE A 70 -1.68 11.04 -10.21
N THR A 71 -2.92 10.88 -9.78
CA THR A 71 -3.77 11.99 -9.31
C THR A 71 -3.45 12.32 -7.84
N PHE A 72 -3.95 13.46 -7.35
CA PHE A 72 -3.82 13.82 -5.94
C PHE A 72 -4.51 12.83 -4.99
N ASP A 73 -5.65 12.26 -5.39
CA ASP A 73 -6.35 11.26 -4.58
C ASP A 73 -5.56 9.92 -4.53
N GLU A 74 -4.91 9.53 -5.62
CA GLU A 74 -4.02 8.37 -5.65
C GLU A 74 -2.75 8.60 -4.83
N PHE A 75 -2.15 9.80 -4.91
CA PHE A 75 -1.05 10.21 -4.04
C PHE A 75 -1.43 10.10 -2.57
N LYS A 76 -2.63 10.56 -2.19
CA LYS A 76 -3.14 10.44 -0.81
C LYS A 76 -3.19 8.99 -0.36
N ILE A 77 -3.71 8.07 -1.17
CA ILE A 77 -3.74 6.64 -0.82
C ILE A 77 -2.32 6.13 -0.53
N MET A 78 -1.36 6.43 -1.41
CA MET A 78 0.03 5.98 -1.24
C MET A 78 0.69 6.59 0.01
N ASP A 79 0.46 7.88 0.29
CA ASP A 79 1.00 8.56 1.48
C ASP A 79 0.33 8.09 2.78
N GLU A 80 -0.97 7.81 2.77
CA GLU A 80 -1.68 7.24 3.92
C GLU A 80 -1.22 5.81 4.23
N THR A 81 -0.87 5.01 3.23
CA THR A 81 -0.20 3.72 3.44
C THR A 81 1.15 3.90 4.15
N ARG A 82 1.98 4.86 3.72
CA ARG A 82 3.25 5.17 4.38
C ARG A 82 3.04 5.66 5.83
N LYS A 83 2.09 6.56 6.05
CA LYS A 83 1.73 7.06 7.39
C LYS A 83 1.25 5.93 8.29
N LEU A 84 0.40 5.04 7.77
CA LEU A 84 -0.10 3.89 8.50
C LEU A 84 1.03 2.95 8.89
N LYS A 85 1.99 2.66 8.01
CA LYS A 85 3.17 1.86 8.36
C LYS A 85 3.93 2.52 9.51
N ASN A 86 4.23 3.81 9.37
CA ASN A 86 4.97 4.55 10.40
C ASN A 86 4.23 4.50 11.75
N ASP A 87 2.92 4.79 11.76
CA ASP A 87 2.09 4.72 12.97
C ASP A 87 2.19 3.34 13.64
N LEU A 88 1.96 2.28 12.87
CA LEU A 88 2.00 0.91 13.39
C LEU A 88 3.40 0.46 13.85
N THR A 89 4.46 0.90 13.19
CA THR A 89 5.85 0.56 13.60
C THR A 89 6.32 1.32 14.84
N HIS A 90 5.70 2.45 15.18
CA HIS A 90 6.05 3.25 16.35
C HIS A 90 5.20 2.93 17.59
N ARG A 91 4.13 2.15 17.43
CA ARG A 91 3.32 1.66 18.54
C ARG A 91 4.02 0.53 19.28
N LEU A 92 4.03 0.60 20.61
CA LEU A 92 4.64 -0.43 21.48
C LEU A 92 3.85 -1.74 21.50
N ASP A 93 2.53 -1.65 21.33
CA ASP A 93 1.64 -2.81 21.26
C ASP A 93 1.58 -3.41 19.85
N PHE A 94 2.10 -2.72 18.84
CA PHE A 94 2.01 -3.09 17.44
C PHE A 94 0.57 -3.43 17.02
N LEU A 95 -0.43 -2.69 17.52
CA LEU A 95 -1.81 -2.97 17.14
C LEU A 95 -2.58 -1.71 16.76
N PRO A 96 -3.32 -1.74 15.63
CA PRO A 96 -4.22 -0.65 15.26
C PRO A 96 -5.38 -0.56 16.24
N ASP A 97 -5.88 0.66 16.43
CA ASP A 97 -7.16 0.91 17.08
C ASP A 97 -8.23 1.30 16.05
N LEU A 98 -9.47 1.45 16.53
CA LEU A 98 -10.60 1.82 15.69
C LEU A 98 -10.42 3.20 15.01
N ASN A 99 -9.71 4.13 15.65
CA ASN A 99 -9.43 5.43 15.06
C ASN A 99 -8.46 5.31 13.89
N THR A 100 -7.41 4.48 14.02
CA THR A 100 -6.50 4.15 12.90
C THR A 100 -7.29 3.64 11.69
N TYR A 101 -8.23 2.72 11.93
CA TYR A 101 -9.10 2.17 10.89
C TYR A 101 -9.98 3.24 10.22
N HIS A 102 -10.67 4.07 11.00
CA HIS A 102 -11.54 5.11 10.44
C HIS A 102 -10.74 6.19 9.70
N ASN A 103 -9.62 6.64 10.26
CA ASN A 103 -8.77 7.66 9.65
C ASN A 103 -8.24 7.19 8.29
N PHE A 104 -7.71 5.96 8.22
CA PHE A 104 -7.23 5.40 6.95
C PHE A 104 -8.33 5.36 5.90
N ASN A 105 -9.52 4.84 6.24
CA ASN A 105 -10.63 4.74 5.30
C ASN A 105 -11.15 6.11 4.83
N ASN A 106 -11.29 7.06 5.74
CA ASN A 106 -11.77 8.40 5.43
C ASN A 106 -10.77 9.15 4.54
N ASN A 107 -9.46 9.04 4.83
CA ASN A 107 -8.43 9.73 4.07
C ASN A 107 -8.25 9.12 2.67
N CYS A 108 -8.36 7.80 2.55
CA CYS A 108 -8.23 7.06 1.29
C CYS A 108 -9.52 6.99 0.46
N LYS A 109 -10.67 7.44 1.00
CA LYS A 109 -11.99 7.39 0.34
C LYS A 109 -12.34 6.00 -0.22
N ILE A 110 -12.06 4.95 0.53
CA ILE A 110 -12.27 3.57 0.06
C ILE A 110 -13.76 3.29 -0.17
N GLU A 111 -14.11 2.92 -1.40
CA GLU A 111 -15.45 2.44 -1.74
C GLU A 111 -15.62 1.00 -1.23
N ASN A 112 -16.75 0.70 -0.59
CA ASN A 112 -17.08 -0.62 -0.02
C ASN A 112 -16.18 -1.06 1.16
N ILE A 113 -16.13 -0.23 2.19
CA ILE A 113 -15.39 -0.54 3.42
C ILE A 113 -15.98 -1.78 4.11
N GLN A 114 -15.12 -2.74 4.45
CA GLN A 114 -15.49 -3.82 5.37
C GLN A 114 -15.48 -3.30 6.81
N LYS A 115 -16.64 -3.30 7.47
CA LYS A 115 -16.74 -2.97 8.90
C LYS A 115 -16.17 -4.10 9.77
N PRO A 116 -15.51 -3.78 10.89
CA PRO A 116 -15.14 -4.80 11.86
C PRO A 116 -16.42 -5.50 12.38
N SER A 117 -16.34 -6.81 12.59
CA SER A 117 -17.46 -7.59 13.15
C SER A 117 -17.75 -7.24 14.61
N ASP A 118 -16.73 -6.78 15.34
CA ASP A 118 -16.83 -6.20 16.68
C ASP A 118 -15.77 -5.10 16.80
N GLU A 119 -16.17 -3.88 17.13
CA GLU A 119 -15.28 -2.71 17.28
C GLU A 119 -14.42 -2.78 18.54
N LYS A 120 -14.78 -3.63 19.51
CA LYS A 120 -14.01 -3.88 20.73
C LYS A 120 -13.01 -5.02 20.57
N ASP A 121 -13.17 -5.83 19.51
CA ASP A 121 -12.24 -6.90 19.17
C ASP A 121 -11.15 -6.39 18.24
N GLN A 122 -9.92 -6.40 18.76
CA GLN A 122 -8.75 -5.93 18.05
C GLN A 122 -8.44 -6.76 16.80
N ALA A 123 -8.71 -8.07 16.81
CA ALA A 123 -8.52 -8.91 15.63
C ALA A 123 -9.53 -8.56 14.53
N ALA A 124 -10.78 -8.28 14.91
CA ALA A 124 -11.80 -7.81 13.97
C ALA A 124 -11.44 -6.45 13.33
N VAL A 125 -10.90 -5.51 14.12
CA VAL A 125 -10.40 -4.22 13.62
C VAL A 125 -9.20 -4.40 12.68
N LEU A 126 -8.23 -5.24 13.07
CA LEU A 126 -7.05 -5.56 12.26
C LEU A 126 -7.42 -6.14 10.89
N LYS A 127 -8.36 -7.09 10.88
CA LYS A 127 -8.86 -7.72 9.65
C LYS A 127 -9.55 -6.71 8.73
N ALA A 128 -10.41 -5.85 9.30
CA ALA A 128 -11.11 -4.80 8.56
C ALA A 128 -10.14 -3.77 7.97
N LEU A 129 -9.12 -3.37 8.73
CA LEU A 129 -8.07 -2.46 8.27
C LEU A 129 -7.23 -3.10 7.17
N THR A 130 -6.83 -4.36 7.31
CA THR A 130 -6.05 -5.08 6.29
C THR A 130 -6.83 -5.18 4.97
N TYR A 131 -8.13 -5.48 5.03
CA TYR A 131 -9.00 -5.46 3.85
C TYR A 131 -9.01 -4.08 3.17
N SER A 132 -9.15 -3.02 3.97
CA SER A 132 -9.17 -1.64 3.49
C SER A 132 -7.85 -1.26 2.80
N LEU A 133 -6.72 -1.63 3.42
CA LEU A 133 -5.37 -1.41 2.91
C LEU A 133 -5.15 -2.12 1.56
N VAL A 134 -5.52 -3.40 1.46
CA VAL A 134 -5.41 -4.17 0.21
C VAL A 134 -6.32 -3.59 -0.87
N SER A 135 -7.54 -3.18 -0.53
CA SER A 135 -8.48 -2.57 -1.48
C SER A 135 -7.94 -1.24 -2.03
N ALA A 136 -7.34 -0.42 -1.16
CA ALA A 136 -6.65 0.80 -1.54
C ALA A 136 -5.51 0.51 -2.52
N TYR A 137 -4.64 -0.45 -2.19
CA TYR A 137 -3.56 -0.89 -3.06
C TYR A 137 -4.04 -1.35 -4.44
N LYS A 138 -5.09 -2.18 -4.50
CA LYS A 138 -5.61 -2.70 -5.79
C LYS A 138 -6.07 -1.58 -6.72
N SER A 139 -6.59 -0.48 -6.17
CA SER A 139 -6.97 0.70 -6.97
C SER A 139 -5.75 1.38 -7.63
N ILE A 140 -4.64 1.48 -6.90
CA ILE A 140 -3.38 2.07 -7.39
C ILE A 140 -2.68 1.12 -8.38
N ASP A 141 -2.57 -0.15 -8.03
CA ASP A 141 -1.92 -1.17 -8.85
C ASP A 141 -2.56 -1.29 -10.24
N LYS A 142 -3.90 -1.25 -10.32
CA LYS A 142 -4.65 -1.29 -11.58
C LYS A 142 -4.21 -0.20 -12.57
N LYS A 143 -3.71 0.93 -12.08
CA LYS A 143 -3.20 2.03 -12.89
C LYS A 143 -1.69 1.96 -13.11
N LEU A 144 -0.91 1.76 -12.05
CA LEU A 144 0.56 1.85 -12.11
C LEU A 144 1.21 0.64 -12.77
N PHE A 145 0.71 -0.58 -12.50
CA PHE A 145 1.35 -1.79 -13.01
C PHE A 145 1.40 -1.85 -14.54
N PRO A 146 0.33 -1.53 -15.30
CA PRO A 146 0.40 -1.49 -16.77
C PRO A 146 1.40 -0.47 -17.32
N LEU A 147 1.59 0.66 -16.64
CA LEU A 147 2.57 1.68 -17.04
C LEU A 147 4.00 1.16 -16.87
N VAL A 148 4.28 0.54 -15.71
CA VAL A 148 5.57 -0.08 -15.41
C VAL A 148 5.86 -1.22 -16.37
N GLU A 149 4.87 -2.07 -16.64
CA GLU A 149 5.02 -3.19 -17.57
C GLU A 149 5.37 -2.67 -18.97
N LYS A 150 4.73 -1.60 -19.44
CA LYS A 150 5.07 -0.97 -20.72
C LYS A 150 6.48 -0.39 -20.74
N GLU A 151 6.92 0.24 -19.65
CA GLU A 151 8.24 0.88 -19.55
C GLU A 151 9.38 -0.14 -19.45
N LEU A 152 9.13 -1.30 -18.85
CA LEU A 152 10.15 -2.30 -18.54
C LEU A 152 10.09 -3.57 -19.42
N SER A 153 9.12 -3.70 -20.33
CA SER A 153 9.04 -4.83 -21.28
C SER A 153 9.98 -4.64 -22.45
#